data_AF-A0A7V4W5E7-F1
#
_entry.id   AF-A0A7V4W5E7-F1
#
_cell.length_a   1.000
_cell.length_b   1.000
_cell.length_c   1.000
_cell.angle_alpha   90.00
_cell.angle_beta   90.00
_cell.angle_gamma   90.00
#
_symmetry.space_group_name_H-M   'P 1'
#
loop_
_entity.id
_entity.type
_entity.pdbx_description
1 polymer ?
#
loop_
_entity_poly.entity_id
_entity_poly.type
_entity_poly.pdbx_seq_one_letter_code
_entity_poly.pdbx_strand_id
1 'polypeptide(L)'
;MRISFLSACVLLAIAGALFADQRTPPPGVKFEVVSVRVLSAKEAADRSPDFIGPNVAVRLRLSCAERGLYLYTWGDVVPVGYRVKWTERGVLWPHGMKGDDERPVSPGIKKLDALVPGKWLLLSGHNRPAIEWEELDSTSYHGEKHGFTIFIKDREKDEPTEIMTEPYVVPSDSP
;
A
#
# COMPACT_ATOMS: atom_id res chain seq x y z
N MET A 1 -12.20 -41.98 -47.89
CA MET A 1 -13.19 -40.94 -47.55
C MET A 1 -12.61 -40.08 -46.44
N ARG A 2 -12.20 -38.86 -46.80
CA ARG A 2 -11.74 -37.76 -45.91
C ARG A 2 -13.01 -37.20 -45.23
N ILE A 3 -13.03 -36.64 -44.02
CA ILE A 3 -12.27 -35.50 -43.48
C ILE A 3 -12.33 -35.61 -41.95
N SER A 4 -11.18 -35.44 -41.29
CA SER A 4 -11.03 -35.34 -39.84
C SER A 4 -11.70 -34.07 -39.31
N PHE A 5 -12.61 -34.20 -38.34
CA PHE A 5 -13.13 -33.07 -37.57
C PHE A 5 -12.16 -32.74 -36.43
N LEU A 6 -11.18 -31.88 -36.74
CA LEU A 6 -10.30 -31.20 -35.80
C LEU A 6 -10.66 -29.71 -35.85
N SER A 7 -11.52 -29.25 -34.95
CA SER A 7 -11.59 -27.84 -34.48
C SER A 7 -12.88 -27.60 -33.69
N ALA A 8 -12.70 -27.15 -32.44
CA ALA A 8 -13.61 -26.44 -31.54
C ALA A 8 -13.37 -27.00 -30.11
N CYS A 9 -12.87 -26.31 -29.10
CA CYS A 9 -12.70 -24.90 -28.85
C CYS A 9 -11.53 -24.76 -27.84
N VAL A 10 -10.36 -24.32 -28.30
CA VAL A 10 -9.30 -23.81 -27.41
C VAL A 10 -9.50 -22.30 -27.30
N LEU A 11 -10.52 -21.87 -26.56
CA LEU A 11 -10.78 -20.44 -26.27
C LEU A 11 -11.44 -20.30 -24.90
N LEU A 12 -10.75 -20.76 -23.86
CA LEU A 12 -11.17 -20.55 -22.47
C LEU A 12 -9.95 -20.48 -21.53
N ALA A 13 -8.90 -19.78 -21.95
CA ALA A 13 -7.67 -19.64 -21.15
C ALA A 13 -7.01 -18.25 -21.21
N ILE A 14 -7.72 -17.19 -21.63
CA ILE A 14 -7.13 -15.82 -21.68
C ILE A 14 -8.07 -14.77 -21.07
N ALA A 15 -8.69 -15.07 -19.93
CA ALA A 15 -9.36 -14.06 -19.11
C ALA A 15 -8.87 -14.03 -17.64
N GLY A 16 -8.07 -15.02 -17.22
CA GLY A 16 -7.47 -15.06 -15.88
C GLY A 16 -6.08 -14.43 -15.78
N ALA A 17 -5.46 -14.04 -16.90
CA ALA A 17 -4.07 -13.57 -16.95
C ALA A 17 -3.90 -12.04 -16.88
N LEU A 18 -4.99 -11.28 -16.68
CA LEU A 18 -4.92 -9.81 -16.56
C LEU A 18 -4.89 -9.29 -15.12
N PHE A 19 -4.96 -10.16 -14.12
CA PHE A 19 -4.57 -9.83 -12.75
C PHE A 19 -3.15 -10.33 -12.50
N ALA A 20 -2.22 -9.95 -13.39
CA ALA A 20 -0.81 -10.06 -13.06
C ALA A 20 -0.59 -9.23 -11.79
N ASP A 21 -0.14 -9.92 -10.77
CA ASP A 21 0.04 -9.51 -9.39
C ASP A 21 1.07 -8.36 -9.29
N GLN A 22 0.67 -7.14 -9.67
CA GLN A 22 1.51 -5.94 -9.64
C GLN A 22 1.91 -5.52 -8.21
N ARG A 23 1.60 -6.33 -7.19
CA ARG A 23 1.82 -6.02 -5.78
C ARG A 23 2.98 -6.81 -5.17
N THR A 24 3.57 -7.75 -5.91
CA THR A 24 4.77 -8.46 -5.41
C THR A 24 5.94 -7.48 -5.41
N PRO A 25 6.58 -7.21 -4.26
CA PRO A 25 7.73 -6.34 -4.20
C PRO A 25 8.86 -6.86 -5.10
N PRO A 26 9.66 -5.97 -5.72
CA PRO A 26 10.89 -6.38 -6.39
C PRO A 26 11.78 -7.21 -5.45
N PRO A 27 12.59 -8.14 -5.99
CA PRO A 27 13.54 -8.91 -5.19
C PRO A 27 14.36 -8.00 -4.26
N GLY A 28 14.56 -8.44 -3.01
CA GLY A 28 15.34 -7.68 -2.03
C GLY A 28 14.66 -6.44 -1.46
N VAL A 29 13.44 -6.08 -1.89
CA VAL A 29 12.62 -5.03 -1.29
C VAL A 29 11.61 -5.65 -0.32
N LYS A 30 11.52 -5.10 0.89
CA LYS A 30 10.49 -5.48 1.88
C LYS A 30 9.79 -4.24 2.42
N PHE A 31 8.47 -4.29 2.43
CA PHE A 31 7.63 -3.26 3.02
C PHE A 31 6.73 -3.87 4.10
N GLU A 32 6.94 -3.44 5.35
CA GLU A 32 6.48 -4.16 6.52
C GLU A 32 5.79 -3.23 7.53
N VAL A 33 4.78 -3.76 8.21
CA VAL A 33 4.27 -3.19 9.46
C VAL A 33 5.16 -3.67 10.60
N VAL A 34 5.86 -2.75 11.25
CA VAL A 34 6.77 -3.05 12.37
C VAL A 34 6.03 -3.12 13.70
N SER A 35 5.12 -2.17 13.94
CA SER A 35 4.34 -2.11 15.17
C SER A 35 3.05 -1.33 14.96
N VAL A 36 2.01 -1.71 15.68
CA VAL A 36 0.73 -0.98 15.73
C VAL A 36 0.48 -0.64 17.19
N ARG A 37 0.17 0.62 17.48
CA ARG A 37 -0.17 1.07 18.83
C ARG A 37 -1.42 1.95 18.81
N VAL A 38 -2.23 1.82 19.85
CA VAL A 38 -3.31 2.77 20.12
C VAL A 38 -2.70 4.05 20.67
N LEU A 39 -3.12 5.20 20.13
CA LEU A 39 -2.74 6.51 20.64
C LEU A 39 -3.46 6.80 21.94
N SER A 40 -2.77 7.45 22.88
CA SER A 40 -3.45 8.02 24.04
C SER A 40 -4.46 9.10 23.61
N ALA A 41 -5.48 9.35 24.43
CA ALA A 41 -6.47 10.40 24.15
C ALA A 41 -5.82 11.78 23.87
N LYS A 42 -4.70 12.08 24.54
CA LYS A 42 -3.94 13.31 24.29
C LYS A 42 -3.26 13.30 22.91
N GLU A 43 -2.54 12.24 22.57
CA GLU A 43 -1.89 12.13 21.25
C GLU A 43 -2.91 12.12 20.11
N ALA A 44 -4.04 11.47 20.32
CA ALA A 44 -5.18 11.47 19.41
C ALA A 44 -5.71 12.89 19.18
N ALA A 45 -5.96 13.65 20.25
CA ALA A 45 -6.44 15.02 20.17
C ALA A 45 -5.42 15.95 19.48
N ASP A 46 -4.12 15.77 19.73
CA ASP A 46 -3.07 16.60 19.13
C ASP A 46 -2.87 16.32 17.63
N ARG A 47 -3.09 15.07 17.19
CA ARG A 47 -2.75 14.62 15.82
C ARG A 47 -3.96 14.45 14.90
N SER A 48 -5.15 14.22 15.45
CA SER A 48 -6.40 14.01 14.72
C SER A 48 -7.58 14.57 15.53
N PRO A 49 -7.67 15.90 15.70
CA PRO A 49 -8.62 16.55 16.61
C PRO A 49 -10.10 16.28 16.26
N ASP A 50 -10.38 15.95 15.00
CA ASP A 50 -11.75 15.78 14.49
C ASP A 50 -12.18 14.30 14.36
N PHE A 51 -11.33 13.32 14.67
CA PHE A 51 -11.67 11.91 14.48
C PHE A 51 -12.24 11.22 15.73
N ILE A 52 -13.31 10.45 15.52
CA ILE A 52 -13.98 9.63 16.54
C ILE A 52 -13.80 8.16 16.17
N GLY A 53 -12.87 7.46 16.84
CA GLY A 53 -12.55 6.03 16.66
C GLY A 53 -11.16 5.69 17.22
N PRO A 54 -10.69 4.43 17.11
CA PRO A 54 -9.33 4.08 17.48
C PRO A 54 -8.34 4.84 16.63
N ASN A 55 -7.71 5.84 17.22
CA ASN A 55 -6.57 6.50 16.62
C ASN A 55 -5.36 5.59 16.81
N VAL A 56 -4.91 4.92 15.75
CA VAL A 56 -3.73 4.07 15.83
C VAL A 56 -2.57 4.69 15.07
N ALA A 57 -1.39 4.52 15.64
CA ALA A 57 -0.14 4.81 14.99
C ALA A 57 0.47 3.49 14.49
N VAL A 58 0.79 3.46 13.19
CA VAL A 58 1.37 2.29 12.53
C VAL A 58 2.80 2.64 12.15
N ARG A 59 3.77 1.96 12.75
CA ARG A 59 5.16 2.06 12.36
C ARG A 59 5.41 1.18 11.16
N LEU A 60 5.87 1.78 10.08
CA LEU A 60 6.16 1.13 8.81
C LEU A 60 7.66 1.09 8.56
N ARG A 61 8.11 0.08 7.83
CA ARG A 61 9.50 -0.07 7.42
C ARG A 61 9.59 -0.44 5.95
N LEU A 62 10.39 0.31 5.21
CA LEU A 62 10.83 -0.08 3.88
C LEU A 62 12.31 -0.40 3.94
N SER A 63 12.68 -1.63 3.56
CA SER A 63 14.07 -2.05 3.44
C SER A 63 14.39 -2.54 2.04
N CYS A 64 15.61 -2.30 1.60
CA CYS A 64 16.07 -2.70 0.28
C CYS A 64 17.53 -3.16 0.36
N ALA A 65 17.78 -4.39 -0.10
CA ALA A 65 19.13 -4.93 -0.23
C ALA A 65 19.85 -4.42 -1.50
N GLU A 66 19.09 -3.90 -2.46
CA GLU A 66 19.58 -3.49 -3.78
C GLU A 66 19.92 -1.99 -3.83
N ARG A 67 20.78 -1.62 -4.77
CA ARG A 67 21.06 -0.21 -5.07
C ARG A 67 20.11 0.26 -6.16
N GLY A 68 19.73 1.52 -6.12
CA GLY A 68 18.94 2.19 -7.14
C GLY A 68 17.45 2.33 -6.83
N LEU A 69 16.98 1.98 -5.61
CA LEU A 69 15.57 2.10 -5.30
C LEU A 69 15.17 3.56 -5.06
N TYR A 70 14.21 4.04 -5.84
CA TYR A 70 13.54 5.33 -5.65
C TYR A 70 12.20 5.14 -4.96
N LEU A 71 11.87 6.07 -4.09
CA LEU A 71 10.62 6.15 -3.37
C LEU A 71 9.87 7.42 -3.75
N TYR A 72 8.57 7.31 -3.99
CA TYR A 72 7.73 8.47 -4.17
C TYR A 72 7.37 9.08 -2.81
N THR A 73 7.72 10.35 -2.60
CA THR A 73 7.60 11.03 -1.30
C THR A 73 7.10 12.46 -1.47
N TRP A 74 6.43 12.97 -0.44
CA TRP A 74 6.10 14.38 -0.29
C TRP A 74 7.00 14.97 0.79
N GLY A 75 7.92 15.85 0.41
CA GLY A 75 8.87 16.48 1.33
C GLY A 75 10.13 15.63 1.59
N ASP A 76 10.23 15.04 2.78
CA ASP A 76 11.44 14.35 3.25
C ASP A 76 11.51 12.89 2.80
N VAL A 77 11.59 11.94 3.74
CA VAL A 77 11.77 10.51 3.48
C VAL A 77 10.48 9.72 3.75
N VAL A 78 9.36 10.41 3.99
CA VAL A 78 8.06 9.79 4.24
C VAL A 78 7.41 9.47 2.90
N PRO A 79 7.17 8.18 2.57
CA PRO A 79 6.51 7.82 1.32
C PRO A 79 5.10 8.39 1.25
N VAL A 80 4.60 8.56 0.02
CA VAL A 80 3.17 8.75 -0.19
C VAL A 80 2.61 7.49 -0.84
N GLY A 81 1.45 7.06 -0.35
CA GLY A 81 0.66 6.02 -0.96
C GLY A 81 -0.73 5.98 -0.37
N TYR A 82 -1.34 4.80 -0.35
CA TYR A 82 -2.72 4.64 0.08
C TYR A 82 -2.81 3.75 1.30
N ARG A 83 -3.81 4.01 2.14
CA ARG A 83 -4.30 2.98 3.04
C ARG A 83 -5.13 1.96 2.24
N VAL A 84 -5.12 0.73 2.69
CA VAL A 84 -5.95 -0.35 2.17
C VAL A 84 -6.66 -1.10 3.29
N LYS A 85 -7.81 -1.68 2.95
CA LYS A 85 -8.67 -2.44 3.86
C LYS A 85 -8.99 -3.81 3.26
N TRP A 86 -8.84 -4.87 4.04
CA TRP A 86 -9.25 -6.22 3.64
C TRP A 86 -10.66 -6.50 4.13
N THR A 87 -11.51 -6.90 3.19
CA THR A 87 -12.88 -7.33 3.44
C THR A 87 -13.07 -8.76 2.94
N GLU A 88 -14.24 -9.35 3.20
CA GLU A 88 -14.63 -10.64 2.62
C GLU A 88 -14.64 -10.63 1.08
N ARG A 89 -14.74 -9.43 0.46
CA ARG A 89 -14.73 -9.24 -0.99
C ARG A 89 -13.34 -9.00 -1.57
N GLY A 90 -12.31 -8.92 -0.73
CA GLY A 90 -10.93 -8.64 -1.12
C GLY A 90 -10.41 -7.30 -0.60
N VAL A 91 -9.32 -6.83 -1.21
CA VAL A 91 -8.62 -5.59 -0.83
C VAL A 91 -9.32 -4.39 -1.46
N LEU A 92 -9.61 -3.38 -0.64
CA LEU A 92 -10.24 -2.13 -1.01
C LEU A 92 -9.32 -0.95 -0.68
N TRP A 93 -9.37 0.09 -1.51
CA TRP A 93 -8.74 1.39 -1.27
C TRP A 93 -9.81 2.35 -0.77
N PRO A 94 -9.82 2.70 0.53
CA PRO A 94 -10.69 3.73 1.05
C PRO A 94 -10.33 5.08 0.40
N HIS A 95 -11.33 5.75 -0.13
CA HIS A 95 -11.23 7.06 -0.77
C HIS A 95 -12.11 8.07 -0.03
N GLY A 96 -11.69 9.34 -0.06
CA GLY A 96 -12.35 10.43 0.67
C GLY A 96 -11.91 10.51 2.14
N MET A 97 -12.08 11.71 2.75
CA MET A 97 -11.62 12.00 4.12
C MET A 97 -12.28 11.10 5.19
N LYS A 98 -13.44 10.51 4.89
CA LYS A 98 -14.18 9.61 5.79
C LYS A 98 -14.04 8.13 5.47
N GLY A 99 -13.40 7.78 4.34
CA GLY A 99 -13.30 6.40 3.88
C GLY A 99 -14.61 5.81 3.32
N ASP A 100 -15.63 6.64 3.07
CA ASP A 100 -16.96 6.20 2.63
C ASP A 100 -16.96 5.63 1.19
N ASP A 101 -15.99 6.02 0.37
CA ASP A 101 -15.84 5.53 -1.01
C ASP A 101 -14.76 4.44 -1.09
N GLU A 102 -15.15 3.17 -1.07
CA GLU A 102 -14.20 2.04 -1.19
C GLU A 102 -14.08 1.55 -2.64
N ARG A 103 -12.85 1.42 -3.15
CA ARG A 103 -12.58 0.94 -4.53
C ARG A 103 -11.85 -0.40 -4.54
N PRO A 104 -12.23 -1.36 -5.41
CA PRO A 104 -11.53 -2.65 -5.53
C PRO A 104 -10.22 -2.58 -6.34
N VAL A 105 -9.93 -1.41 -6.92
CA VAL A 105 -8.75 -1.17 -7.75
C VAL A 105 -8.01 0.04 -7.21
N SER A 106 -6.67 -0.07 -7.13
CA SER A 106 -5.81 1.03 -6.74
C SER A 106 -6.07 2.26 -7.61
N PRO A 107 -6.20 3.46 -7.01
CA PRO A 107 -6.28 4.68 -7.79
C PRO A 107 -4.97 5.02 -8.53
N GLY A 108 -3.86 4.37 -8.16
CA GLY A 108 -2.57 4.49 -8.81
C GLY A 108 -1.85 5.82 -8.55
N ILE A 109 -0.59 5.90 -8.99
CA ILE A 109 0.27 7.05 -8.72
C ILE A 109 -0.19 8.34 -9.40
N LYS A 110 -0.77 8.26 -10.61
CA LYS A 110 -1.21 9.46 -11.35
C LYS A 110 -2.28 10.25 -10.58
N LYS A 111 -3.20 9.53 -9.92
CA LYS A 111 -4.22 10.17 -9.08
C LYS A 111 -3.59 10.76 -7.81
N LEU A 112 -2.60 10.07 -7.24
CA LEU A 112 -1.87 10.54 -6.07
C LEU A 112 -1.11 11.84 -6.37
N ASP A 113 -0.34 11.84 -7.45
CA ASP A 113 0.49 12.98 -7.91
C ASP A 113 -0.35 14.21 -8.24
N ALA A 114 -1.56 14.02 -8.78
CA ALA A 114 -2.51 15.10 -9.02
C ALA A 114 -3.07 15.74 -7.72
N LEU A 115 -3.16 14.98 -6.64
CA LEU A 115 -3.69 15.45 -5.35
C LEU A 115 -2.59 16.01 -4.44
N VAL A 116 -1.45 15.33 -4.40
CA VAL A 116 -0.29 15.65 -3.58
C VAL A 116 0.96 15.48 -4.44
N PRO A 117 1.37 16.52 -5.19
CA PRO A 117 2.56 16.45 -6.03
C PRO A 117 3.81 16.11 -5.20
N GLY A 118 4.38 14.96 -5.48
CA GLY A 118 5.55 14.41 -4.81
C GLY A 118 6.80 14.45 -5.69
N LYS A 119 7.86 13.82 -5.19
CA LYS A 119 9.13 13.65 -5.89
C LYS A 119 9.66 12.24 -5.67
N TRP A 120 10.54 11.81 -6.59
CA TRP A 120 11.27 10.56 -6.46
C TRP A 120 12.55 10.78 -5.68
N LEU A 121 12.66 10.13 -4.52
CA LEU A 121 13.85 10.18 -3.67
C LEU A 121 14.62 8.86 -3.79
N LEU A 122 15.90 8.93 -4.13
CA LEU A 122 16.78 7.77 -4.10
C LEU A 122 17.03 7.33 -2.65
N LEU A 123 16.59 6.14 -2.30
CA LEU A 123 16.83 5.54 -0.98
C LEU A 123 18.23 4.97 -0.86
N SER A 124 18.82 4.54 -1.98
CA SER A 124 20.12 3.87 -1.96
C SER A 124 21.30 4.84 -2.00
N GLY A 125 21.87 5.10 -0.84
CA GLY A 125 23.31 5.31 -0.64
C GLY A 125 23.75 4.35 0.46
N HIS A 126 25.02 3.92 0.45
CA HIS A 126 25.60 2.85 1.29
C HIS A 126 25.34 2.88 2.82
N ASN A 127 24.63 3.88 3.35
CA ASN A 127 24.48 4.16 4.77
C ASN A 127 23.04 3.99 5.32
N ARG A 128 22.03 3.63 4.51
CA ARG A 128 20.65 3.43 5.00
C ARG A 128 19.96 2.23 4.34
N PRO A 129 20.10 1.01 4.90
CA PRO A 129 19.49 -0.20 4.34
C PRO A 129 17.97 -0.28 4.56
N ALA A 130 17.43 0.58 5.44
CA ALA A 130 16.00 0.70 5.70
C ALA A 130 15.64 2.12 6.13
N ILE A 131 14.39 2.50 5.88
CA ILE A 131 13.74 3.68 6.44
C ILE A 131 12.52 3.23 7.24
N GLU A 132 12.23 3.95 8.32
CA GLU A 132 11.07 3.72 9.15
C GLU A 132 10.35 5.03 9.43
N TRP A 133 9.03 4.99 9.44
CA TRP A 133 8.18 6.16 9.73
C TRP A 133 6.90 5.68 10.42
N GLU A 134 6.12 6.64 10.93
CA GLU A 134 4.86 6.37 11.61
C GLU A 134 3.71 7.02 10.81
N GLU A 135 2.74 6.21 10.40
CA GLU A 135 1.50 6.66 9.77
C GLU A 135 0.36 6.68 10.79
N LEU A 136 -0.54 7.63 10.62
CA LEU A 136 -1.79 7.68 11.36
C LEU A 136 -2.85 6.91 10.60
N ASP A 137 -3.51 5.97 11.27
CA ASP A 137 -4.73 5.37 10.76
C ASP A 137 -5.92 5.78 11.62
N SER A 138 -6.54 6.89 11.23
CA SER A 138 -7.64 7.54 11.93
C SER A 138 -8.95 7.42 11.15
N THR A 139 -9.20 6.33 10.42
CA THR A 139 -10.57 6.03 9.96
C THR A 139 -10.93 4.55 10.14
N SER A 140 -10.21 3.86 11.01
CA SER A 140 -10.34 2.42 11.22
C SER A 140 -11.31 2.11 12.33
N TYR A 141 -11.96 0.97 12.23
CA TYR A 141 -12.72 0.38 13.31
C TYR A 141 -12.00 -0.84 13.89
N HIS A 142 -12.26 -1.13 15.16
CA HIS A 142 -11.64 -2.27 15.85
C HIS A 142 -11.90 -3.59 15.11
N GLY A 143 -10.86 -4.43 15.02
CA GLY A 143 -10.94 -5.74 14.37
C GLY A 143 -10.87 -5.70 12.83
N GLU A 144 -10.91 -4.52 12.22
CA GLU A 144 -10.68 -4.39 10.77
C GLU A 144 -9.23 -4.73 10.41
N LYS A 145 -9.05 -5.26 9.19
CA LYS A 145 -7.73 -5.62 8.64
C LYS A 145 -7.28 -4.54 7.67
N HIS A 146 -6.22 -3.84 8.03
CA HIS A 146 -5.73 -2.66 7.32
C HIS A 146 -4.29 -2.84 6.87
N GLY A 147 -3.81 -1.95 6.03
CA GLY A 147 -2.44 -1.93 5.55
C GLY A 147 -2.18 -0.69 4.72
N PHE A 148 -0.97 -0.62 4.16
CA PHE A 148 -0.54 0.54 3.40
C PHE A 148 0.08 0.10 2.09
N THR A 149 -0.03 0.98 1.09
CA THR A 149 0.71 0.90 -0.16
C THR A 149 1.66 2.07 -0.28
N ILE A 150 2.73 1.88 -1.05
CA ILE A 150 3.67 2.93 -1.45
C ILE A 150 4.11 2.70 -2.90
N PHE A 151 4.63 3.74 -3.53
CA PHE A 151 5.16 3.66 -4.89
C PHE A 151 6.68 3.72 -4.91
N ILE A 152 7.28 2.77 -5.62
CA ILE A 152 8.73 2.66 -5.80
C ILE A 152 9.09 2.58 -7.28
N LYS A 153 10.34 2.90 -7.59
CA LYS A 153 10.93 2.70 -8.92
C LYS A 153 12.34 2.13 -8.78
N ASP A 154 12.72 1.25 -9.69
CA ASP A 154 14.12 0.86 -9.86
C ASP A 154 14.82 1.94 -10.71
N ARG A 155 16.09 2.21 -10.47
CA ARG A 155 16.90 3.11 -11.31
C ARG A 155 16.89 2.67 -12.78
N GLU A 156 16.87 1.37 -13.03
CA GLU A 156 16.89 0.81 -14.39
C GLU A 156 15.49 0.74 -15.03
N LYS A 157 14.42 0.89 -14.24
CA LYS A 157 13.03 0.82 -14.71
C LYS A 157 12.27 2.09 -14.32
N ASP A 158 11.95 2.90 -15.31
CA ASP A 158 11.19 4.13 -15.07
C ASP A 158 9.69 3.89 -14.78
N GLU A 159 9.23 2.64 -14.82
CA GLU A 159 7.85 2.30 -14.47
C GLU A 159 7.69 2.19 -12.93
N PRO A 160 6.80 3.00 -12.33
CA PRO A 160 6.51 2.89 -10.90
C PRO A 160 5.74 1.61 -10.57
N THR A 161 6.17 0.93 -9.51
CA THR A 161 5.48 -0.24 -8.93
C THR A 161 4.84 0.16 -7.62
N GLU A 162 3.58 -0.23 -7.42
CA GLU A 162 2.90 -0.13 -6.13
C GLU A 162 3.18 -1.39 -5.32
N ILE A 163 3.71 -1.25 -4.12
CA ILE A 163 3.92 -2.37 -3.19
C ILE A 163 3.08 -2.16 -1.94
N MET A 164 2.74 -3.25 -1.27
CA MET A 164 1.78 -3.29 -0.18
C MET A 164 2.37 -4.02 1.03
N THR A 165 2.00 -3.59 2.24
CA THR A 165 2.29 -4.35 3.45
C THR A 165 1.41 -5.60 3.57
N GLU A 166 1.83 -6.56 4.38
CA GLU A 166 0.90 -7.52 4.96
C GLU A 166 -0.18 -6.81 5.79
N PRO A 167 -1.39 -7.38 5.93
CA PRO A 167 -2.45 -6.77 6.72
C PRO A 167 -2.14 -6.84 8.21
N TYR A 168 -2.42 -5.75 8.92
CA TYR A 168 -2.46 -5.73 10.38
C TYR A 168 -3.92 -5.65 10.86
N VAL A 169 -4.19 -6.14 12.07
CA VAL A 169 -5.50 -6.04 12.70
C VAL A 169 -5.53 -4.79 13.58
N VAL A 170 -6.53 -3.94 13.39
CA VAL A 170 -6.72 -2.73 14.21
C VAL A 170 -7.00 -3.18 15.65
N PRO A 171 -6.12 -2.82 16.62
CA PRO A 171 -6.28 -3.23 18.01
C PRO A 171 -7.63 -2.78 18.57
N SER A 172 -8.23 -3.62 19.41
CA SER A 172 -9.36 -3.22 20.25
C SER A 172 -8.87 -2.34 21.39
N ASP A 173 -9.58 -1.24 21.67
CA ASP A 173 -9.40 -0.49 22.91
C ASP A 173 -10.04 -1.31 24.03
N SER A 174 -9.30 -2.25 24.59
CA SER A 174 -9.72 -2.91 25.83
C SER A 174 -8.50 -3.29 26.68
N PRO A 175 -8.60 -3.08 27.99
CA PRO A 175 -7.49 -2.98 28.95
C PRO A 175 -6.72 -4.28 29.18
#